data_AF-A0A674GE34-F1
#
_entry.id   AF-A0A674GE34-F1
#
_cell.length_a   1.000
_cell.length_b   1.000
_cell.length_c   1.000
_cell.angle_alpha   90.00
_cell.angle_beta   90.00
_cell.angle_gamma   90.00
#
_symmetry.space_group_name_H-M   'P 1'
#
loop_
_entity.id
_entity.type
_entity.pdbx_description
1 polymer ?
#
loop_
_entity_poly.entity_id
_entity_poly.type
_entity_poly.pdbx_seq_one_letter_code
_entity_poly.pdbx_strand_id
1 'polypeptide(L)'
;MKVEILPALTDNYMYLLIDQDTREAAIVDPVQPQKVLDAVKKHGVKLTTVLTTHHHWDHAGGNEKLVKMEPGLRVLGGDSRVGALTQRVSHLTALQVGSLSVKCLSTPCHTSGHICYYVTKPNSSEPPAVFTGDTLFVAGCGKFFEGTPEEMYKALIEILGSLDPKTGLLWPRVHHQQPQVCSARGARQPQHPGEAGLGQGRSRSRTTLGRVTLCGPWGPSGRRRTTSECPRTEPCLHRFSPHFNVTSSVTLTIQMF
;
A
#
# COMPACT_ATOMS: atom_id res chain seq x y z
N MET A 1 -17.90 -0.84 8.99
CA MET A 1 -16.57 -0.21 9.12
C MET A 1 -16.64 1.14 8.44
N LYS A 2 -16.14 2.21 9.07
CA LYS A 2 -16.05 3.52 8.42
C LYS A 2 -14.61 4.02 8.42
N VAL A 3 -14.16 4.60 7.31
CA VAL A 3 -12.87 5.30 7.22
C VAL A 3 -13.13 6.78 6.91
N GLU A 4 -12.67 7.67 7.78
CA GLU A 4 -12.65 9.12 7.50
C GLU A 4 -11.22 9.53 7.08
N ILE A 5 -11.10 10.11 5.90
CA ILE A 5 -9.83 10.61 5.37
C ILE A 5 -9.57 12.01 5.95
N LEU A 6 -8.42 12.19 6.59
CA LEU A 6 -8.00 13.46 7.20
C LEU A 6 -6.78 14.01 6.45
N PRO A 7 -6.94 15.06 5.61
CA PRO A 7 -5.81 15.70 4.95
C PRO A 7 -4.83 16.32 5.96
N ALA A 8 -3.53 16.07 5.76
CA ALA A 8 -2.45 16.55 6.58
C ALA A 8 -1.29 17.10 5.74
N LEU A 9 -0.51 18.01 6.34
CA LEU A 9 0.62 18.66 5.68
C LEU A 9 0.22 19.24 4.31
N THR A 10 1.06 19.03 3.29
CA THR A 10 0.82 19.50 1.91
C THR A 10 -0.01 18.50 1.11
N ASP A 11 0.32 17.21 1.22
CA ASP A 11 -0.20 16.16 0.37
C ASP A 11 -0.41 14.82 1.10
N ASN A 12 -0.29 14.80 2.44
CA ASN A 12 -0.45 13.58 3.23
C ASN A 12 -1.92 13.31 3.61
N TYR A 13 -2.28 12.04 3.82
CA TYR A 13 -3.53 11.63 4.44
C TYR A 13 -3.28 10.81 5.70
N MET A 14 -4.05 11.13 6.74
CA MET A 14 -4.23 10.29 7.93
C MET A 14 -5.61 9.65 7.83
N TYR A 15 -5.81 8.48 8.45
CA TYR A 15 -7.09 7.76 8.33
C TYR A 15 -7.66 7.40 9.68
N LEU A 16 -8.82 7.98 10.01
CA LEU A 16 -9.57 7.58 11.20
C LEU A 16 -10.45 6.38 10.83
N LEU A 17 -10.01 5.20 11.25
CA LEU A 17 -10.72 3.94 11.14
C LEU A 17 -11.69 3.80 12.32
N ILE A 18 -12.98 3.69 12.03
CA ILE A 18 -14.05 3.61 13.03
C ILE A 18 -14.73 2.26 12.92
N ASP A 19 -14.73 1.53 14.03
CA ASP A 19 -15.69 0.46 14.23
C ASP A 19 -17.05 1.07 14.60
N GLN A 20 -18.05 0.86 13.74
CA GLN A 20 -19.38 1.40 13.96
C GLN A 20 -20.14 0.68 15.07
N ASP A 21 -19.78 -0.58 15.36
CA ASP A 21 -20.51 -1.40 16.33
C ASP A 21 -20.10 -1.06 17.76
N THR A 22 -18.78 -1.00 18.03
CA THR A 22 -18.24 -0.72 19.37
C THR A 22 -17.93 0.75 19.62
N ARG A 23 -17.91 1.57 18.56
CA ARG A 23 -17.48 2.98 18.60
C ARG A 23 -16.02 3.18 18.97
N GLU A 24 -15.23 2.10 18.98
CA GLU A 24 -13.77 2.20 19.02
C GLU A 24 -13.22 2.67 17.69
N ALA A 25 -12.08 3.37 17.74
CA ALA A 25 -11.41 3.88 16.57
C ALA A 25 -9.89 3.70 16.67
N ALA A 26 -9.28 3.55 15.50
CA ALA A 26 -7.85 3.64 15.31
C ALA A 26 -7.52 4.79 14.36
N ILE A 27 -6.34 5.39 14.55
CA ILE A 27 -5.80 6.40 13.64
C ILE A 27 -4.56 5.86 12.94
N VAL A 28 -4.52 5.98 11.62
CA VAL A 28 -3.35 5.64 10.80
C VAL A 28 -2.53 6.89 10.54
N ASP A 29 -1.22 6.83 10.82
CA ASP A 29 -0.21 7.86 10.55
C ASP A 29 -0.57 9.29 11.05
N PRO A 30 -0.75 9.51 12.37
CA PRO A 30 -1.36 10.71 12.94
C PRO A 30 -0.43 11.93 13.04
N VAL A 31 0.19 12.37 11.93
CA VAL A 31 1.18 13.48 11.94
C VAL A 31 0.65 14.83 12.47
N GLN A 32 -0.67 15.07 12.42
CA GLN A 32 -1.31 16.28 12.99
C GLN A 32 -2.33 15.92 14.09
N PRO A 33 -1.90 15.69 15.35
CA PRO A 33 -2.75 15.16 16.42
C PRO A 33 -4.01 15.96 16.73
N GLN A 34 -3.97 17.29 16.65
CA GLN A 34 -5.16 18.12 16.93
C GLN A 34 -6.30 17.81 15.95
N LYS A 35 -6.00 17.67 14.65
CA LYS A 35 -7.01 17.30 13.64
C LYS A 35 -7.61 15.92 13.90
N VAL A 36 -6.80 14.99 14.42
CA VAL A 36 -7.25 13.65 14.81
C VAL A 36 -8.25 13.76 15.95
N LEU A 37 -7.91 14.48 17.02
CA LEU A 37 -8.81 14.65 18.17
C LEU A 37 -10.10 15.39 17.82
N ASP A 38 -10.02 16.40 16.95
CA ASP A 38 -11.21 17.10 16.45
C ASP A 38 -12.12 16.14 15.68
N ALA A 39 -11.56 15.24 14.85
CA ALA A 39 -12.31 14.23 14.13
C ALA A 39 -12.90 13.16 15.08
N VAL A 40 -12.14 12.72 16.08
CA VAL A 40 -12.60 11.80 17.13
C VAL A 40 -13.80 12.39 17.87
N LYS A 41 -13.71 13.66 18.27
CA LYS A 41 -14.81 14.39 18.92
C LYS A 41 -16.01 14.60 18.00
N LYS A 42 -15.78 15.02 16.74
CA LYS A 42 -16.82 15.19 15.70
C LYS A 42 -17.61 13.89 15.52
N HIS A 43 -16.92 12.75 15.48
CA HIS A 43 -17.57 11.46 15.29
C HIS A 43 -18.11 10.87 16.58
N GLY A 44 -17.70 11.31 17.77
CA GLY A 44 -18.14 10.75 19.05
C GLY A 44 -17.67 9.30 19.21
N VAL A 45 -16.40 9.04 18.91
CA VAL A 45 -15.77 7.71 18.97
C VAL A 45 -14.67 7.68 20.02
N LYS A 46 -14.29 6.50 20.50
CA LYS A 46 -13.18 6.30 21.44
C LYS A 46 -11.93 5.92 20.68
N LEU A 47 -10.93 6.79 20.64
CA LEU A 47 -9.64 6.47 20.06
C LEU A 47 -8.88 5.51 20.99
N THR A 48 -8.49 4.34 20.50
CA THR A 48 -7.79 3.32 21.31
C THR A 48 -6.41 2.97 20.77
N THR A 49 -6.21 3.16 19.45
CA THR A 49 -5.09 2.57 18.73
C THR A 49 -4.50 3.54 17.71
N VAL A 50 -3.17 3.59 17.64
CA VAL A 50 -2.41 4.27 16.59
C VAL A 50 -1.72 3.19 15.75
N LEU A 51 -1.94 3.22 14.44
CA LEU A 51 -1.32 2.33 13.47
C LEU A 51 -0.32 3.13 12.64
N THR A 52 0.98 2.93 12.88
CA THR A 52 2.04 3.67 12.19
C THR A 52 2.65 2.81 11.10
N THR A 53 2.49 3.22 9.83
CA THR A 53 2.97 2.43 8.69
C THR A 53 4.48 2.35 8.65
N HIS A 54 5.18 3.46 8.92
CA HIS A 54 6.64 3.51 8.96
C HIS A 54 7.15 4.73 9.75
N HIS A 55 8.46 4.77 9.97
CA HIS A 55 9.08 5.73 10.90
C HIS A 55 9.32 7.13 10.33
N HIS A 56 9.05 7.38 9.05
CA HIS A 56 9.25 8.73 8.50
C HIS A 56 8.38 9.75 9.23
N TRP A 57 8.92 10.95 9.40
CA TRP A 57 8.34 11.98 10.25
C TRP A 57 6.94 12.41 9.81
N ASP A 58 6.67 12.44 8.50
CA ASP A 58 5.37 12.80 7.96
C ASP A 58 4.27 11.75 8.23
N HIS A 59 4.62 10.61 8.84
CA HIS A 59 3.70 9.57 9.29
C HIS A 59 3.73 9.40 10.82
N ALA A 60 4.92 9.25 11.40
CA ALA A 60 5.11 8.96 12.83
C ALA A 60 5.29 10.22 13.70
N GLY A 61 5.53 11.38 13.10
CA GLY A 61 5.96 12.60 13.81
C GLY A 61 4.94 13.18 14.79
N GLY A 62 3.68 12.76 14.69
CA GLY A 62 2.63 13.17 15.61
C GLY A 62 2.41 12.22 16.80
N ASN A 63 3.00 11.01 16.80
CA ASN A 63 2.70 9.96 17.76
C ASN A 63 2.91 10.40 19.22
N GLU A 64 4.09 10.95 19.54
CA GLU A 64 4.42 11.37 20.90
C GLU A 64 3.48 12.46 21.43
N LYS A 65 3.14 13.43 20.57
CA LYS A 65 2.22 14.50 20.94
C LYS A 65 0.80 13.95 21.13
N LEU A 66 0.36 13.02 20.28
CA LEU A 66 -0.96 12.40 20.41
C LEU A 66 -1.09 11.62 21.72
N VAL A 67 -0.10 10.79 22.08
CA VAL A 67 -0.12 10.02 23.34
C VAL A 67 -0.10 10.92 24.58
N LYS A 68 0.56 12.08 24.52
CA LYS A 68 0.51 13.08 25.61
C LYS A 68 -0.88 13.71 25.76
N MET A 69 -1.59 13.91 24.65
CA MET A 69 -2.93 14.52 24.63
C MET A 69 -4.02 13.49 24.98
N GLU A 70 -3.85 12.24 24.59
CA GLU A 70 -4.76 11.12 24.83
C GLU A 70 -3.97 9.94 25.44
N PRO A 71 -3.80 9.91 26.77
CA PRO A 71 -3.05 8.86 27.44
C PRO A 71 -3.74 7.48 27.33
N GLY A 72 -2.93 6.41 27.27
CA GLY A 72 -3.42 5.03 27.22
C GLY A 72 -3.63 4.47 25.80
N LEU A 73 -3.31 5.23 24.76
CA LEU A 73 -3.29 4.74 23.39
C LEU A 73 -2.23 3.65 23.18
N ARG A 74 -2.61 2.61 22.43
CA ARG A 74 -1.66 1.62 21.92
C ARG A 74 -1.05 2.14 20.63
N VAL A 75 0.26 2.35 20.59
CA VAL A 75 0.99 2.76 19.38
C VAL A 75 1.69 1.56 18.77
N LEU A 76 1.28 1.20 17.56
CA LEU A 76 1.77 0.06 16.81
C LEU A 76 2.64 0.52 15.63
N GLY A 77 3.65 -0.29 15.32
CA GLY A 77 4.57 -0.09 14.20
C GLY A 77 5.57 -1.25 14.08
N GLY A 78 6.17 -1.41 12.90
CA GLY A 78 7.17 -2.46 12.63
C GLY A 78 8.60 -2.11 13.04
N ASP A 79 8.84 -0.85 13.37
CA ASP A 79 10.16 -0.26 13.51
C ASP A 79 10.35 0.39 14.89
N SER A 80 11.49 0.13 15.55
CA SER A 80 11.82 0.77 16.83
C SER A 80 12.04 2.27 16.72
N ARG A 81 12.21 2.81 15.50
CA ARG A 81 12.31 4.25 15.22
C ARG A 81 10.95 4.97 15.25
N VAL A 82 9.83 4.23 15.35
CA VAL A 82 8.49 4.82 15.51
C VAL A 82 8.40 5.48 16.89
N GLY A 83 8.12 6.80 16.90
CA GLY A 83 7.94 7.57 18.14
C GLY A 83 6.77 7.06 18.97
N ALA A 84 6.93 7.07 20.29
CA ALA A 84 5.96 6.57 21.29
C ALA A 84 5.47 5.12 21.08
N LEU A 85 6.23 4.27 20.37
CA LEU A 85 5.88 2.87 20.13
C LEU A 85 5.62 2.12 21.44
N THR A 86 4.42 1.56 21.60
CA THR A 86 4.06 0.73 22.77
C THR A 86 4.03 -0.75 22.42
N GLN A 87 3.79 -1.09 21.15
CA GLN A 87 3.71 -2.47 20.70
C GLN A 87 4.37 -2.60 19.31
N ARG A 88 5.54 -3.23 19.27
CA ARG A 88 6.16 -3.62 18.00
C ARG A 88 5.40 -4.77 17.37
N VAL A 89 5.09 -4.67 16.08
CA VAL A 89 4.40 -5.72 15.32
C VAL A 89 5.30 -6.28 14.22
N SER A 90 5.00 -7.49 13.78
CA SER A 90 5.68 -8.18 12.68
C SER A 90 4.68 -8.73 11.65
N HIS A 91 5.19 -9.33 10.59
CA HIS A 91 4.36 -9.94 9.54
C HIS A 91 3.35 -10.94 10.14
N LEU A 92 2.08 -10.82 9.72
CA LEU A 92 0.92 -11.59 10.18
C LEU A 92 0.52 -11.39 11.65
N THR A 93 1.11 -10.42 12.36
CA THR A 93 0.59 -10.02 13.68
C THR A 93 -0.86 -9.56 13.52
N ALA A 94 -1.76 -10.16 14.29
CA ALA A 94 -3.18 -9.81 14.30
C ALA A 94 -3.56 -9.08 15.59
N LEU A 95 -4.45 -8.10 15.47
CA LEU A 95 -5.03 -7.37 16.58
C LEU A 95 -6.46 -6.93 16.23
N GLN A 96 -7.17 -6.44 17.24
CA GLN A 96 -8.54 -5.96 17.11
C GLN A 96 -8.61 -4.46 17.38
N VAL A 97 -9.55 -3.80 16.70
CA VAL A 97 -10.06 -2.46 17.01
C VAL A 97 -11.57 -2.61 17.11
N GLY A 98 -12.10 -2.72 18.33
CA GLY A 98 -13.47 -3.18 18.53
C GLY A 98 -13.72 -4.55 17.89
N SER A 99 -14.73 -4.62 17.01
CA SER A 99 -15.07 -5.80 16.22
C SER A 99 -14.21 -6.00 14.97
N LEU A 100 -13.45 -4.98 14.55
CA LEU A 100 -12.62 -5.03 13.34
C LEU A 100 -11.36 -5.85 13.59
N SER A 101 -11.00 -6.68 12.61
CA SER A 101 -9.73 -7.43 12.62
C SER A 101 -8.70 -6.72 11.78
N VAL A 102 -7.53 -6.48 12.38
CA VAL A 102 -6.39 -5.81 11.73
C VAL A 102 -5.22 -6.79 11.68
N LYS A 103 -4.78 -7.11 10.46
CA LYS A 103 -3.61 -7.94 10.18
C LYS A 103 -2.46 -7.07 9.68
N CYS A 104 -1.31 -7.19 10.32
CA CYS A 104 -0.09 -6.48 9.95
C CYS A 104 0.62 -7.23 8.82
N LEU A 105 0.91 -6.55 7.72
CA LEU A 105 1.62 -7.09 6.56
C LEU A 105 2.95 -6.36 6.44
N SER A 106 4.04 -7.03 6.80
CA SER A 106 5.39 -6.49 6.59
C SER A 106 5.69 -6.31 5.11
N THR A 107 6.04 -5.09 4.69
CA THR A 107 6.32 -4.72 3.30
C THR A 107 7.61 -3.91 3.21
N PRO A 108 8.76 -4.49 3.62
CA PRO A 108 10.03 -3.78 3.61
C PRO A 108 10.39 -3.36 2.19
N CYS A 109 10.73 -2.08 2.00
CA CYS A 109 11.46 -1.56 0.83
C CYS A 109 11.62 -0.05 0.95
N HIS A 110 10.49 0.68 1.03
CA HIS A 110 10.50 2.12 1.24
C HIS A 110 11.23 2.46 2.54
N THR A 111 10.88 1.75 3.60
CA THR A 111 11.69 1.61 4.82
C THR A 111 11.74 0.14 5.20
N SER A 112 12.79 -0.28 5.90
CA SER A 112 13.00 -1.67 6.34
C SER A 112 11.94 -2.17 7.34
N GLY A 113 11.34 -1.28 8.14
CA GLY A 113 10.28 -1.60 9.11
C GLY A 113 8.86 -1.27 8.65
N HIS A 114 8.61 -1.13 7.35
CA HIS A 114 7.30 -0.73 6.82
C HIS A 114 6.23 -1.81 7.01
N ILE A 115 5.06 -1.42 7.52
CA ILE A 115 3.89 -2.27 7.74
C ILE A 115 2.68 -1.69 7.00
N CYS A 116 2.05 -2.51 6.17
CA CYS A 116 0.69 -2.29 5.70
C CYS A 116 -0.32 -2.89 6.69
N TYR A 117 -1.46 -2.23 6.89
CA TYR A 117 -2.51 -2.72 7.80
C TYR A 117 -3.73 -3.16 7.00
N TYR A 118 -3.98 -4.47 6.95
CA TYR A 118 -5.16 -5.05 6.30
C TYR A 118 -6.28 -5.24 7.31
N VAL A 119 -7.42 -4.64 7.04
CA VAL A 119 -8.57 -4.56 7.95
C VAL A 119 -9.77 -5.28 7.35
N THR A 120 -10.35 -6.17 8.13
CA THR A 120 -11.59 -6.88 7.78
C THR A 120 -12.60 -6.75 8.92
N LYS A 121 -13.88 -6.89 8.58
CA LYS A 121 -14.94 -7.08 9.57
C LYS A 121 -15.41 -8.53 9.48
N PRO A 122 -15.05 -9.41 10.43
CA PRO A 122 -15.51 -10.80 10.43
C PRO A 122 -17.04 -10.87 10.37
N ASN A 123 -17.57 -11.86 9.65
CA ASN A 123 -19.02 -12.06 9.47
C ASN A 123 -19.76 -10.86 8.82
N SER A 124 -19.05 -10.01 8.08
CA SER A 124 -19.65 -8.93 7.29
C SER A 124 -19.44 -9.15 5.79
N SER A 125 -20.35 -8.62 4.98
CA SER A 125 -20.24 -8.54 3.52
C SER A 125 -19.51 -7.28 3.04
N GLU A 126 -19.13 -6.38 3.95
CA GLU A 126 -18.36 -5.18 3.63
C GLU A 126 -16.98 -5.54 3.07
N PRO A 127 -16.50 -4.84 2.03
CA PRO A 127 -15.17 -5.08 1.49
C PRO A 127 -14.09 -4.78 2.54
N PRO A 128 -12.99 -5.55 2.55
CA PRO A 128 -11.80 -5.23 3.34
C PRO A 128 -11.17 -3.90 2.93
N ALA A 129 -10.28 -3.37 3.78
CA ALA A 129 -9.45 -2.22 3.45
C ALA A 129 -7.98 -2.49 3.76
N VAL A 130 -7.06 -1.90 3.01
CA VAL A 130 -5.62 -1.95 3.33
C VAL A 130 -5.01 -0.55 3.33
N PHE A 131 -4.35 -0.21 4.43
CA PHE A 131 -3.56 1.00 4.56
C PHE A 131 -2.12 0.70 4.13
N THR A 132 -1.69 1.26 3.00
CA THR A 132 -0.45 0.86 2.32
C THR A 132 0.76 1.70 2.67
N GLY A 133 0.57 2.79 3.43
CA GLY A 133 1.62 3.79 3.67
C GLY A 133 2.30 4.19 2.36
N ASP A 134 3.61 4.40 2.43
CA ASP A 134 4.42 4.70 1.26
C ASP A 134 4.90 3.45 0.47
N THR A 135 4.29 2.28 0.65
CA THR A 135 4.62 1.10 -0.17
C THR A 135 3.92 1.15 -1.54
N LEU A 136 2.60 1.31 -1.55
CA LEU A 136 1.78 1.30 -2.77
C LEU A 136 0.94 2.58 -2.85
N PHE A 137 0.97 3.22 -4.02
CA PHE A 137 0.15 4.37 -4.39
C PHE A 137 -0.72 4.03 -5.61
N VAL A 138 -1.67 4.91 -5.96
CA VAL A 138 -2.30 4.82 -7.28
C VAL A 138 -1.26 5.02 -8.36
N ALA A 139 -1.15 4.03 -9.25
CA ALA A 139 -0.24 4.01 -10.39
C ALA A 139 1.26 4.15 -10.04
N GLY A 140 1.68 3.79 -8.82
CA GLY A 140 3.11 3.75 -8.48
C GLY A 140 3.40 3.17 -7.09
N CYS A 141 4.66 3.24 -6.69
CA CYS A 141 5.14 2.79 -5.39
C CYS A 141 6.12 3.80 -4.76
N GLY A 142 6.42 3.62 -3.48
CA GLY A 142 7.42 4.41 -2.77
C GLY A 142 8.82 4.27 -3.36
N LYS A 143 9.64 5.30 -3.17
CA LYS A 143 11.08 5.20 -3.43
C LYS A 143 11.72 4.20 -2.48
N PHE A 144 12.73 3.47 -2.95
CA PHE A 144 13.39 2.41 -2.19
C PHE A 144 14.54 3.01 -1.37
N PHE A 145 14.23 3.68 -0.26
CA PHE A 145 15.27 4.32 0.56
C PHE A 145 16.09 3.30 1.35
N GLU A 146 15.47 2.22 1.83
CA GLU A 146 16.11 1.24 2.71
C GLU A 146 15.97 -0.20 2.21
N GLY A 147 15.69 -0.41 0.92
CA GLY A 147 15.44 -1.73 0.39
C GLY A 147 15.66 -1.87 -1.11
N THR A 148 15.34 -3.05 -1.63
CA THR A 148 15.66 -3.43 -3.01
C THR A 148 14.41 -3.56 -3.90
N PRO A 149 14.58 -3.53 -5.24
CA PRO A 149 13.48 -3.80 -6.17
C PRO A 149 12.82 -5.18 -5.96
N GLU A 150 13.59 -6.19 -5.56
CA GLU A 150 13.07 -7.53 -5.25
C GLU A 150 12.17 -7.52 -4.02
N GLU A 151 12.51 -6.73 -3.00
CA GLU A 151 11.66 -6.55 -1.82
C GLU A 151 10.37 -5.81 -2.18
N MET A 152 10.43 -4.75 -2.99
CA MET A 152 9.23 -4.08 -3.48
C MET A 152 8.36 -5.02 -4.32
N TYR A 153 8.96 -5.86 -5.18
CA TYR A 153 8.22 -6.84 -5.96
C TYR A 153 7.45 -7.81 -5.05
N LYS A 154 8.11 -8.35 -4.01
CA LYS A 154 7.45 -9.23 -3.03
C LYS A 154 6.32 -8.50 -2.30
N ALA A 155 6.57 -7.28 -1.85
CA ALA A 155 5.56 -6.46 -1.17
C ALA A 155 4.32 -6.24 -2.05
N LEU A 156 4.50 -5.85 -3.31
CA LEU A 156 3.40 -5.51 -4.21
C LEU A 156 2.69 -6.74 -4.78
N ILE A 157 3.43 -7.75 -5.22
CA ILE A 157 2.88 -8.88 -6.00
C ILE A 157 2.52 -10.05 -5.10
N GLU A 158 3.41 -10.46 -4.20
CA GLU A 158 3.21 -11.65 -3.37
C GLU A 158 2.36 -11.33 -2.14
N ILE A 159 2.57 -10.17 -1.51
CA ILE A 159 1.86 -9.80 -0.27
C ILE A 159 0.57 -9.03 -0.56
N LEU A 160 0.66 -7.85 -1.18
CA LEU A 160 -0.54 -7.03 -1.45
C LEU A 160 -1.37 -7.60 -2.61
N GLY A 161 -0.71 -8.16 -3.63
CA GLY A 161 -1.36 -8.78 -4.77
C GLY A 161 -2.09 -10.09 -4.47
N SER A 162 -1.87 -10.70 -3.29
CA SER A 162 -2.60 -11.89 -2.84
C SER A 162 -3.83 -11.58 -1.96
N LEU A 163 -4.10 -10.31 -1.68
CA LEU A 163 -5.30 -9.88 -0.96
C LEU A 163 -6.56 -10.04 -1.83
N ASP A 164 -7.73 -9.99 -1.18
CA ASP A 164 -9.02 -10.07 -1.89
C ASP A 164 -9.11 -8.94 -2.93
N PRO A 165 -9.46 -9.22 -4.20
CA PRO A 165 -9.60 -8.20 -5.25
C PRO A 165 -10.59 -7.08 -4.92
N LYS A 166 -11.53 -7.29 -3.99
CA LYS A 166 -12.48 -6.28 -3.51
C LYS A 166 -11.90 -5.37 -2.42
N THR A 167 -10.66 -5.60 -1.99
CA THR A 167 -10.00 -4.80 -0.95
C THR A 167 -9.87 -3.35 -1.40
N GLY A 168 -10.42 -2.44 -0.61
CA GLY A 168 -10.22 -1.00 -0.77
C GLY A 168 -8.78 -0.60 -0.43
N LEU A 169 -8.13 0.14 -1.32
CA LEU A 169 -6.78 0.64 -1.15
C LEU A 169 -6.77 2.05 -0.56
N LEU A 170 -6.00 2.26 0.50
CA LEU A 170 -5.87 3.55 1.20
C LEU A 170 -4.39 3.92 1.31
N TRP A 171 -3.96 4.93 0.57
CA TRP A 171 -2.57 5.38 0.51
C TRP A 171 -2.43 6.87 0.85
N PRO A 172 -1.43 7.24 1.68
CA PRO A 172 -1.42 8.50 2.40
C PRO A 172 -0.94 9.69 1.57
N ARG A 173 -0.96 9.68 0.22
CA ARG A 173 -0.42 10.79 -0.59
C ARG A 173 -1.24 11.18 -1.82
N VAL A 174 -1.35 12.49 -2.08
CA VAL A 174 -1.86 13.06 -3.35
C VAL A 174 -0.74 13.14 -4.38
N HIS A 175 -1.04 12.81 -5.64
CA HIS A 175 -0.20 12.62 -6.83
C HIS A 175 0.90 13.66 -7.20
N HIS A 176 1.26 14.63 -6.34
CA HIS A 176 2.17 15.72 -6.67
C HIS A 176 3.66 15.39 -6.54
N GLN A 177 4.03 14.38 -5.77
CA GLN A 177 5.38 13.82 -5.84
C GLN A 177 5.36 12.66 -6.81
N GLN A 178 6.16 12.74 -7.88
CA GLN A 178 6.28 11.71 -8.90
C GLN A 178 6.35 10.34 -8.21
N PRO A 179 5.28 9.51 -8.28
CA PRO A 179 5.44 8.10 -7.98
C PRO A 179 6.59 7.62 -8.85
N GLN A 180 7.36 6.62 -8.42
CA GLN A 180 8.04 5.83 -9.44
C GLN A 180 6.91 5.25 -10.30
N VAL A 181 6.60 5.91 -11.41
CA VAL A 181 5.75 5.34 -12.43
C VAL A 181 6.55 4.14 -12.84
N CYS A 182 6.01 2.95 -12.58
CA CYS A 182 6.52 1.70 -13.13
C CYS A 182 6.28 1.74 -14.64
N SER A 183 7.01 2.63 -15.32
CA SER A 183 6.96 2.86 -16.75
C SER A 183 8.19 2.17 -17.32
N ALA A 184 7.95 1.13 -18.11
CA ALA A 184 8.95 0.57 -18.99
C ALA A 184 9.33 1.61 -20.05
N ARG A 185 10.21 2.57 -19.73
CA ARG A 185 10.88 3.38 -20.75
C ARG A 185 11.78 2.46 -21.57
N GLY A 186 11.22 1.91 -22.64
CA GLY A 186 11.93 1.03 -23.57
C GLY A 186 11.05 0.24 -24.55
N ALA A 187 9.76 0.05 -24.26
CA ALA A 187 8.85 -0.64 -25.16
C ALA A 187 8.01 0.38 -25.95
N ARG A 188 8.42 0.74 -27.18
CA ARG A 188 7.44 1.20 -28.17
C ARG A 188 6.50 0.02 -28.43
N GLN A 189 5.28 0.08 -27.90
CA GLN A 189 4.22 -0.77 -28.41
C GLN A 189 3.82 -0.28 -29.80
N PRO A 190 3.59 -1.17 -30.78
CA PRO A 190 2.99 -0.78 -32.04
C PRO A 190 1.59 -0.20 -31.77
N GLN A 191 1.29 0.93 -32.41
CA GLN A 191 0.02 1.63 -32.25
C GLN A 191 -1.16 0.69 -32.55
N HIS A 192 -2.04 0.49 -31.56
CA HIS A 192 -3.38 0.00 -31.80
C HIS A 192 -4.23 1.16 -32.37
N PRO A 193 -5.06 0.96 -33.39
CA PRO A 193 -5.75 2.04 -34.12
C PRO A 193 -6.94 2.67 -33.38
N GLY A 194 -6.91 2.71 -32.03
CA GLY A 194 -7.97 3.30 -31.20
C GLY A 194 -7.62 4.64 -30.54
N GLU A 195 -6.36 5.08 -30.58
CA GLU A 195 -5.92 6.29 -29.88
C GLU A 195 -5.61 7.42 -30.87
N ALA A 196 -6.65 7.96 -31.50
CA ALA A 196 -6.58 9.25 -32.18
C ALA A 196 -7.80 10.08 -31.79
N GLY A 197 -7.58 11.01 -30.85
CA GLY A 197 -8.49 12.14 -30.66
C GLY A 197 -9.05 12.29 -29.24
N LEU A 198 -8.24 12.80 -28.31
CA LEU A 198 -8.75 13.59 -27.17
C LEU A 198 -7.76 14.73 -26.87
N GLY A 199 -7.66 15.66 -27.83
CA GLY A 199 -7.20 17.01 -27.56
C GLY A 199 -8.39 17.86 -27.12
N GLN A 200 -8.22 18.53 -25.98
CA GLN A 200 -9.08 19.61 -25.43
C GLN A 200 -10.54 19.24 -25.09
N GLY A 201 -10.83 19.14 -23.78
CA GLY A 201 -12.19 19.17 -23.27
C GLY A 201 -12.24 19.08 -21.74
N ARG A 202 -12.55 20.19 -21.06
CA ARG A 202 -13.00 20.18 -19.65
C ARG A 202 -14.30 19.39 -19.57
N SER A 203 -14.31 18.26 -18.86
CA SER A 203 -15.54 17.57 -18.45
C SER A 203 -15.20 16.54 -17.36
N ARG A 204 -16.06 16.44 -16.34
CA ARG A 204 -15.95 15.51 -15.20
C ARG A 204 -15.78 14.07 -15.73
N SER A 205 -14.58 13.49 -15.61
CA SER A 205 -14.32 12.11 -16.01
C SER A 205 -14.02 11.24 -14.81
N ARG A 206 -14.82 10.19 -14.61
CA ARG A 206 -14.43 8.99 -13.86
C ARG A 206 -13.10 8.50 -14.44
N THR A 207 -12.04 8.55 -13.64
CA THR A 207 -10.71 8.11 -14.07
C THR A 207 -10.63 6.58 -13.93
N THR A 208 -10.82 5.86 -15.03
CA THR A 208 -10.37 4.47 -15.15
C THR A 208 -8.85 4.50 -15.37
N LEU A 209 -8.06 4.09 -14.39
CA LEU A 209 -6.60 4.12 -14.48
C LEU A 209 -6.03 2.73 -14.81
N GLY A 210 -5.50 2.63 -16.03
CA GLY A 210 -4.17 2.13 -16.38
C GLY A 210 -3.62 0.84 -15.75
N ARG A 211 -3.18 -0.07 -16.63
CA ARG A 211 -2.40 -1.29 -16.32
C ARG A 211 -1.04 -0.93 -15.69
N VAL A 212 -0.80 -1.28 -14.43
CA VAL A 212 0.53 -1.16 -13.81
C VAL A 212 1.39 -2.34 -14.28
N THR A 213 2.45 -2.07 -15.06
CA THR A 213 3.41 -3.09 -15.50
C THR A 213 4.74 -2.85 -14.80
N LEU A 214 5.05 -3.64 -13.78
CA LEU A 214 6.37 -3.69 -13.17
C LEU A 214 7.26 -4.62 -13.99
N CYS A 215 8.35 -4.12 -14.57
CA CYS A 215 9.38 -4.98 -15.14
C CYS A 215 10.18 -5.62 -14.01
N GLY A 216 10.31 -6.95 -14.02
CA GLY A 216 11.18 -7.69 -13.10
C GLY A 216 12.67 -7.34 -13.26
N PRO A 217 13.54 -7.84 -12.36
CA PRO A 217 14.94 -7.44 -12.29
C PRO A 217 15.69 -7.73 -13.60
N TRP A 218 16.51 -6.78 -14.01
CA TRP A 218 17.43 -6.94 -15.13
C TRP A 218 18.56 -7.89 -14.71
N GLY A 219 18.78 -8.96 -15.48
CA GLY A 219 19.95 -9.82 -15.30
C GLY A 219 21.27 -9.05 -15.54
N PRO A 220 22.43 -9.54 -15.05
CA PRO A 220 23.65 -8.75 -14.87
C PRO A 220 24.37 -8.31 -16.16
N SER A 221 23.82 -8.53 -17.35
CA SER A 221 24.58 -8.44 -18.61
C SER A 221 24.12 -7.41 -19.64
N GLY A 222 23.07 -6.61 -19.38
CA GLY A 222 22.81 -5.38 -20.15
C GLY A 222 22.84 -5.47 -21.70
N ARG A 223 22.62 -6.64 -22.31
CA ARG A 223 22.60 -6.82 -23.77
C ARG A 223 21.54 -7.83 -24.19
N ARG A 224 20.89 -7.54 -25.33
CA ARG A 224 19.99 -8.45 -26.04
C ARG A 224 20.73 -9.73 -26.40
N ARG A 225 20.19 -10.89 -26.02
CA ARG A 225 20.42 -12.14 -26.76
C ARG A 225 19.23 -12.38 -27.65
N THR A 226 19.44 -12.31 -28.96
CA THR A 226 18.50 -12.78 -29.97
C THR A 226 18.53 -14.30 -29.99
N THR A 227 17.37 -14.91 -30.19
CA THR A 227 17.15 -16.35 -30.20
C THR A 227 17.87 -17.03 -31.38
N SER A 228 19.08 -17.55 -31.18
CA SER A 228 19.67 -18.53 -32.12
C SER A 228 20.84 -19.38 -31.59
N GLU A 229 21.26 -19.30 -30.32
CA GLU A 229 22.39 -20.11 -29.83
C GLU A 229 22.06 -20.78 -28.48
N CYS A 230 21.67 -22.05 -28.53
CA CYS A 230 21.60 -22.95 -27.38
C CYS A 230 21.99 -24.37 -27.84
N PRO A 231 23.16 -24.91 -27.47
CA PRO A 231 23.45 -26.33 -27.67
C PRO A 231 22.68 -27.15 -26.63
N ARG A 232 22.03 -28.21 -27.12
CA ARG A 232 21.30 -29.23 -26.35
C ARG A 232 22.29 -30.13 -25.61
N THR A 233 22.03 -30.42 -24.31
CA THR A 233 22.43 -31.57 -23.45
C THR A 233 22.55 -31.02 -22.01
N GLU A 234 21.77 -31.36 -20.97
CA GLU A 234 21.34 -32.66 -20.42
C GLU A 234 20.10 -32.54 -19.48
N PRO A 235 19.44 -33.65 -19.03
CA PRO A 235 18.09 -33.66 -18.47
C PRO A 235 17.96 -34.01 -16.96
N CYS A 236 16.72 -33.84 -16.47
CA CYS A 236 16.07 -34.38 -15.25
C CYS A 236 16.13 -33.51 -13.97
N LEU A 237 15.09 -33.30 -13.15
CA LEU A 237 13.67 -33.71 -13.07
C LEU A 237 13.09 -32.80 -11.95
N HIS A 238 12.02 -32.03 -12.16
CA HIS A 238 10.69 -32.41 -11.73
C HIS A 238 9.62 -31.63 -12.51
N ARG A 239 8.63 -32.39 -12.98
CA ARG A 239 7.40 -31.90 -13.62
C ARG A 239 6.62 -30.97 -12.69
N PHE A 240 6.37 -29.75 -13.15
CA PHE A 240 5.01 -29.20 -13.19
C PHE A 240 4.68 -28.87 -14.66
N SER A 241 3.58 -29.43 -15.15
CA SER A 241 3.13 -29.26 -16.53
C SER A 241 2.66 -27.82 -16.78
N PRO A 242 2.77 -27.32 -18.03
CA PRO A 242 3.02 -25.91 -18.31
C PRO A 242 1.76 -25.19 -18.78
N HIS A 243 1.56 -23.97 -18.29
CA HIS A 243 1.10 -22.83 -19.10
C HIS A 243 1.52 -21.54 -18.39
N PHE A 244 2.83 -21.35 -18.21
CA PHE A 244 3.38 -20.04 -17.88
C PHE A 244 4.10 -19.51 -19.11
N ASN A 245 3.38 -18.69 -19.88
CA ASN A 245 3.97 -17.90 -20.93
C ASN A 245 4.75 -16.76 -20.24
N VAL A 246 5.99 -16.51 -20.68
CA VAL A 246 6.92 -15.50 -20.11
C VAL A 246 6.50 -14.06 -20.52
N THR A 247 5.21 -13.76 -20.36
CA THR A 247 4.55 -12.50 -20.70
C THR A 247 3.51 -12.10 -19.65
N SER A 248 3.55 -12.67 -18.44
CA SER A 248 2.56 -12.42 -17.40
C SER A 248 2.68 -10.99 -16.84
N SER A 249 2.00 -10.06 -17.49
CA SER A 249 1.57 -8.80 -16.90
C SER A 249 0.59 -9.11 -15.77
N VAL A 250 1.01 -8.99 -14.52
CA VAL A 250 0.09 -9.02 -13.38
C VAL A 250 -0.72 -7.73 -13.44
N THR A 251 -2.03 -7.86 -13.70
CA THR A 251 -2.94 -6.72 -13.69
C THR A 251 -3.54 -6.63 -12.29
N LEU A 252 -3.11 -5.66 -11.51
CA LEU A 252 -3.79 -5.32 -10.25
C LEU A 252 -5.02 -4.49 -10.61
N THR A 253 -6.20 -5.11 -10.58
CA THR A 253 -7.48 -4.40 -10.76
C THR A 253 -7.82 -3.71 -9.44
N ILE A 254 -7.69 -2.38 -9.41
CA ILE A 254 -7.98 -1.56 -8.23
C ILE A 254 -9.41 -1.03 -8.35
N GLN A 255 -10.34 -1.46 -7.49
CA GLN A 255 -11.64 -0.80 -7.34
C GLN A 255 -11.52 0.39 -6.39
N MET A 256 -12.00 1.56 -6.84
CA MET A 256 -12.08 2.79 -6.02
C MET A 256 -13.50 2.93 -5.47
N PHE A 257 -13.62 3.36 -4.20
CA PHE A 257 -14.86 3.83 -3.59
C PHE A 257 -14.77 5.32 -3.32
#